data_AF-A0A0C2YLR4-F1
#
_entry.id   AF-A0A0C2YLR4-F1
#
_cell.length_a   1.000
_cell.length_b   1.000
_cell.length_c   1.000
_cell.angle_alpha   90.00
_cell.angle_beta   90.00
_cell.angle_gamma   90.00
#
_symmetry.space_group_name_H-M   'P 1'
#
loop_
_entity.id
_entity.type
_entity.pdbx_description
1 polymer ?
#
loop_
_entity_poly.entity_id
_entity_poly.type
_entity_poly.pdbx_seq_one_letter_code
_entity_poly.pdbx_strand_id
1 'polypeptide(L)'
;MRLINIKAFLKRESLMKEGKPVDRHTKVLEFGDDEATEYAILSHRWMAQEVDYDEMVGLAKMDREERDEIRQHDGYRKILQSCEQAQKDGYKWLWADTCCIDKRSSAE
;
A
#
# COMPACT_ATOMS: atom_id res chain seq x y z
N MET A 1 2.00 -2.20 -14.70
CA MET A 1 1.18 -1.49 -13.67
C MET A 1 1.96 -1.37 -12.37
N ARG A 2 1.50 -0.59 -11.37
CA ARG A 2 2.11 -0.63 -10.03
C ARG A 2 1.41 -1.68 -9.15
N LEU A 3 2.18 -2.33 -8.29
CA LEU A 3 1.70 -3.35 -7.34
C LEU A 3 2.29 -3.07 -5.97
N ILE A 4 1.51 -3.34 -4.93
CA ILE A 4 1.96 -3.28 -3.54
C ILE A 4 2.76 -4.55 -3.26
N ASN A 5 4.02 -4.39 -2.86
CA ASN A 5 4.83 -5.47 -2.34
C ASN A 5 4.33 -5.80 -0.92
N ILE A 6 3.59 -6.90 -0.80
CA ILE A 6 2.92 -7.29 0.44
C ILE A 6 3.92 -7.45 1.58
N LYS A 7 5.09 -8.06 1.32
CA LYS A 7 6.11 -8.28 2.35
C LYS A 7 6.74 -6.97 2.81
N ALA A 8 7.11 -6.10 1.88
CA ALA A 8 7.69 -4.79 2.22
C ALA A 8 6.70 -3.93 2.99
N PHE A 9 5.44 -3.91 2.57
CA PHE A 9 4.36 -3.17 3.22
C PHE A 9 4.12 -3.64 4.65
N LEU A 10 3.88 -4.94 4.85
CA LEU A 10 3.62 -5.50 6.18
C LEU A 10 4.83 -5.37 7.12
N LYS A 11 6.05 -5.49 6.58
CA LYS A 11 7.27 -5.28 7.37
C LYS A 11 7.37 -3.84 7.88
N ARG A 12 7.11 -2.87 7.00
CA ARG A 12 7.07 -1.44 7.36
C ARG A 12 6.01 -1.17 8.42
N GLU A 13 4.82 -1.72 8.27
CA GLU A 13 3.74 -1.56 9.25
C GLU A 13 4.08 -2.16 10.62
N SER A 14 4.72 -3.32 10.68
CA SER A 14 5.23 -3.89 11.94
C SER A 14 6.22 -2.94 12.62
N LEU A 15 7.19 -2.41 11.87
CA LEU A 15 8.18 -1.48 12.40
C LEU A 15 7.53 -0.19 12.94
N MET A 16 6.55 0.36 12.21
CA MET A 16 5.78 1.53 12.65
C MET A 16 5.03 1.25 13.95
N LYS A 17 4.37 0.09 14.05
CA LYS A 17 3.61 -0.32 15.25
C LYS A 17 4.53 -0.53 16.47
N GLU A 18 5.74 -1.02 16.25
CA GLU A 18 6.77 -1.22 17.28
C GLU A 18 7.53 0.06 17.66
N GLY A 19 7.24 1.20 17.01
CA GLY A 19 7.97 2.45 17.20
C GLY A 19 9.43 2.40 16.74
N LYS A 20 9.77 1.43 15.88
CA LYS A 20 11.12 1.22 15.36
C LYS A 20 11.38 2.16 14.17
N PRO A 21 12.66 2.51 13.90
CA PRO A 21 13.01 3.27 12.72
C PRO A 21 12.59 2.52 11.45
N VAL A 22 11.92 3.24 10.56
CA VAL A 22 11.49 2.74 9.25
C VAL A 22 12.46 3.28 8.20
N ASP A 23 12.94 2.41 7.33
CA ASP A 23 13.76 2.81 6.20
C ASP A 23 12.94 3.62 5.19
N ARG A 24 13.40 4.83 4.87
CA ARG A 24 12.72 5.79 4.00
C ARG A 24 12.87 5.47 2.50
N HIS A 25 13.77 4.56 2.16
CA HIS A 25 14.06 4.16 0.78
C HIS A 25 13.34 2.87 0.36
N THR A 26 12.75 2.15 1.32
CA THR A 26 11.99 0.93 1.09
C THR A 26 10.78 1.23 0.22
N LYS A 27 10.79 0.69 -1.00
CA LYS A 27 9.68 0.81 -1.95
C LYS A 27 8.61 -0.20 -1.57
N VAL A 28 7.42 0.30 -1.24
CA VAL A 28 6.22 -0.53 -1.00
C VAL A 28 5.39 -0.70 -2.27
N LEU A 29 5.59 0.16 -3.27
CA LEU A 29 4.96 0.09 -4.58
C LEU A 29 6.05 -0.12 -5.64
N GLU A 30 5.87 -1.14 -6.46
CA GLU A 30 6.83 -1.52 -7.50
C GLU A 30 6.10 -1.73 -8.83
N PHE A 31 6.82 -1.57 -9.94
CA PHE A 31 6.26 -1.86 -11.26
C PHE A 31 6.21 -3.37 -11.48
N GLY A 32 5.00 -3.89 -11.68
CA GLY A 32 4.73 -5.25 -12.09
C GLY A 32 4.35 -5.33 -13.56
N ASP A 33 4.79 -6.41 -14.20
CA ASP A 33 4.36 -6.81 -15.53
C ASP A 33 3.03 -7.56 -15.41
N ASP A 34 2.02 -7.14 -16.17
CA ASP A 34 0.64 -7.66 -16.07
C ASP A 34 0.56 -9.13 -16.49
N GLU A 35 1.37 -9.54 -17.46
CA GLU A 35 1.33 -10.89 -18.04
C GLU A 35 2.15 -11.89 -17.23
N ALA A 36 3.18 -11.42 -16.51
CA ALA A 36 4.13 -12.29 -15.80
C ALA A 36 3.97 -12.29 -14.27
N THR A 37 3.14 -11.41 -13.69
CA THR A 37 3.07 -11.25 -12.23
C THR A 37 1.76 -11.75 -11.65
N GLU A 38 1.82 -12.71 -10.75
CA GLU A 38 0.66 -13.13 -9.96
C GLU A 38 0.40 -12.13 -8.82
N TYR A 39 -0.80 -11.54 -8.80
CA TYR A 39 -1.22 -10.59 -7.76
C TYR A 39 -2.67 -10.84 -7.32
N ALA A 40 -2.96 -10.49 -6.07
CA ALA A 40 -4.33 -10.42 -5.57
C ALA A 40 -4.93 -9.05 -5.93
N ILE A 41 -6.23 -9.00 -6.21
CA ILE A 41 -6.95 -7.76 -6.49
C ILE A 41 -7.81 -7.38 -5.30
N LEU A 42 -7.63 -6.16 -4.79
CA LEU A 42 -8.52 -5.56 -3.82
C LEU A 42 -9.74 -4.95 -4.52
N SER A 43 -10.91 -5.58 -4.35
CA SER A 43 -12.15 -5.10 -4.95
C SER A 43 -12.51 -3.67 -4.51
N HIS A 44 -12.87 -2.86 -5.50
CA HIS A 44 -13.28 -1.47 -5.33
C HIS A 44 -14.58 -1.41 -4.51
N ARG A 45 -14.48 -0.89 -3.29
CA ARG A 45 -15.60 -0.40 -2.49
C ARG A 45 -15.09 0.90 -1.91
N TRP A 46 -15.56 2.01 -2.49
CA TRP A 46 -15.21 3.37 -2.09
C TRP A 46 -15.55 3.54 -0.61
N MET A 47 -14.57 3.94 0.20
CA MET A 47 -14.77 4.36 1.59
C MET A 47 -14.54 5.87 1.66
N ALA A 48 -15.03 6.53 2.73
CA ALA A 48 -14.95 7.99 2.84
C ALA A 48 -13.51 8.54 2.94
N GLN A 49 -12.56 7.75 3.44
CA GLN A 49 -11.14 8.09 3.52
C GLN A 49 -10.31 7.04 2.78
N GLU A 50 -10.02 7.32 1.51
CA GLU A 50 -9.08 6.52 0.72
C GLU A 50 -7.65 6.98 0.94
N VAL A 51 -6.69 6.19 0.47
CA VAL A 51 -5.26 6.51 0.53
C VAL A 51 -4.72 6.48 -0.90
N ASP A 52 -4.16 7.61 -1.32
CA ASP A 52 -3.52 7.75 -2.63
C ASP A 52 -2.07 7.23 -2.63
N TYR A 53 -1.49 7.09 -3.81
CA TYR A 53 -0.07 6.80 -4.02
C TYR A 53 0.87 7.67 -3.17
N ASP A 54 0.65 8.99 -3.15
CA ASP A 54 1.58 9.91 -2.47
C ASP A 54 1.57 9.68 -0.95
N GLU A 55 0.40 9.50 -0.36
CA GLU A 55 0.23 9.15 1.06
C GLU A 55 0.89 7.81 1.39
N MET A 56 0.68 6.79 0.54
CA MET A 56 1.24 5.45 0.72
C MET A 56 2.77 5.45 0.72
N VAL A 57 3.39 6.16 -0.23
CA VAL A 57 4.84 6.29 -0.33
C VAL A 57 5.40 7.23 0.73
N GLY A 58 4.72 8.34 0.99
CA GLY A 58 5.10 9.42 1.90
C GLY A 58 5.08 9.05 3.38
N LEU A 59 4.28 8.06 3.78
CA LEU A 59 4.12 7.58 5.17
C LEU A 59 5.46 7.31 5.92
N ALA A 60 6.56 6.95 5.24
CA ALA A 60 7.87 6.72 5.87
C ALA A 60 8.66 8.02 6.13
N LYS A 61 8.32 9.09 5.40
CA LYS A 61 8.95 10.41 5.47
C LYS A 61 8.16 11.37 6.37
N MET A 62 6.86 11.14 6.53
CA MET A 62 5.97 11.90 7.40
C MET A 62 6.35 11.76 8.88
N ASP A 63 6.03 12.81 9.63
CA ASP A 63 6.14 12.84 11.07
C ASP A 63 5.16 11.87 11.73
N ARG A 64 5.35 11.59 13.03
CA ARG A 64 4.61 10.51 13.70
C ARG A 64 3.11 10.76 13.73
N GLU A 65 2.70 12.01 13.91
CA GLU A 65 1.29 12.42 14.03
C GLU A 65 0.53 12.22 12.70
N GLU A 66 1.01 12.83 11.62
CA GLU A 66 0.43 12.68 10.27
C GLU A 66 0.38 11.21 9.83
N ARG A 67 1.43 10.45 10.15
CA ARG A 67 1.48 9.01 9.88
C ARG A 67 0.38 8.24 10.61
N ASP A 68 0.13 8.57 11.88
CA ASP A 68 -0.90 7.87 12.65
C ASP A 68 -2.29 8.20 12.10
N GLU A 69 -2.55 9.45 11.75
CA GLU A 69 -3.80 9.88 11.12
C GLU A 69 -4.11 9.10 9.85
N ILE A 70 -3.15 9.00 8.91
CA ILE A 70 -3.34 8.22 7.67
C ILE A 70 -3.54 6.74 7.98
N ARG A 71 -2.87 6.18 9.00
CA ARG A 71 -3.06 4.78 9.40
C ARG A 71 -4.44 4.51 10.00
N GLN A 72 -5.13 5.54 10.51
CA GLN A 72 -6.52 5.44 10.94
C GLN A 72 -7.51 5.50 9.77
N HIS A 73 -7.09 5.93 8.56
CA HIS A 73 -7.98 5.96 7.39
C HIS A 73 -8.52 4.57 7.09
N ASP A 74 -9.82 4.48 6.84
CA ASP A 74 -10.48 3.23 6.47
C ASP A 74 -9.87 2.59 5.22
N GLY A 75 -9.48 3.40 4.23
CA GLY A 75 -8.77 2.93 3.04
C GLY A 75 -7.43 2.31 3.36
N TYR A 76 -6.68 2.89 4.30
CA TYR A 76 -5.40 2.34 4.76
C TYR A 76 -5.59 0.97 5.41
N ARG A 77 -6.53 0.89 6.36
CA ARG A 77 -6.84 -0.33 7.10
C ARG A 77 -7.31 -1.44 6.16
N LYS A 78 -8.12 -1.09 5.16
CA LYS A 78 -8.55 -2.03 4.12
C LYS A 78 -7.37 -2.59 3.33
N ILE A 79 -6.43 -1.74 2.90
CA ILE A 79 -5.21 -2.18 2.20
C ILE A 79 -4.39 -3.09 3.11
N LEU A 80 -4.21 -2.73 4.38
CA LEU A 80 -3.48 -3.55 5.35
C LEU A 80 -4.10 -4.94 5.51
N GLN A 81 -5.40 -5.02 5.78
CA GLN A 81 -6.11 -6.29 5.92
C GLN A 81 -6.05 -7.13 4.64
N SER A 82 -6.10 -6.47 3.47
CA SER A 82 -6.01 -7.14 2.17
C SER A 82 -4.60 -7.68 1.91
N CYS A 83 -3.55 -6.95 2.28
CA CYS A 83 -2.17 -7.42 2.24
C CYS A 83 -1.98 -8.63 3.18
N GLU A 84 -2.53 -8.58 4.40
CA GLU A 84 -2.48 -9.71 5.34
C GLU A 84 -3.18 -10.95 4.79
N GLN A 85 -4.36 -10.78 4.18
CA GLN A 85 -5.11 -11.87 3.58
C GLN A 85 -4.38 -12.44 2.37
N ALA A 86 -3.97 -11.58 1.43
CA ALA A 86 -3.23 -11.99 0.24
C ALA A 86 -1.91 -12.71 0.58
N GLN A 87 -1.21 -12.31 1.65
CA GLN A 87 -0.05 -13.06 2.15
C GLN A 87 -0.41 -14.48 2.59
N LYS A 88 -1.53 -14.66 3.30
CA LYS A 88 -2.01 -15.98 3.75
C LYS A 88 -2.42 -16.85 2.56
N ASP A 89 -2.98 -16.24 1.52
CA ASP A 89 -3.35 -16.90 0.27
C ASP A 89 -2.14 -17.18 -0.65
N GLY A 90 -0.93 -16.76 -0.26
CA GLY A 90 0.32 -17.05 -0.97
C GLY A 90 0.73 -16.01 -2.02
N TYR A 91 0.01 -14.91 -2.14
CA TYR A 91 0.35 -13.83 -3.06
C TYR A 91 1.48 -12.96 -2.52
N LYS A 92 2.33 -12.49 -3.45
CA LYS A 92 3.43 -11.54 -3.16
C LYS A 92 3.03 -10.09 -3.41
N TRP A 93 2.03 -9.90 -4.26
CA TRP A 93 1.63 -8.62 -4.80
C TRP A 93 0.14 -8.39 -4.60
N LEU A 94 -0.22 -7.16 -4.28
CA LEU A 94 -1.61 -6.71 -4.21
C LEU A 94 -1.79 -5.53 -5.18
N TRP A 95 -2.86 -5.57 -5.96
CA TRP A 95 -3.31 -4.44 -6.76
C TRP A 95 -4.52 -3.78 -6.10
N ALA A 96 -4.49 -2.46 -5.98
CA ALA A 96 -5.56 -1.64 -5.42
C ALA A 96 -5.75 -0.38 -6.26
N ASP A 97 -6.96 -0.17 -6.77
CA ASP A 97 -7.32 0.95 -7.67
C ASP A 97 -6.85 2.33 -7.16
N THR A 98 -6.99 2.58 -5.86
CA THR A 98 -6.76 3.91 -5.25
C THR A 98 -5.29 4.35 -5.22
N CYS A 99 -4.34 3.41 -5.15
CA CYS A 99 -2.91 3.73 -4.99
C CYS A 99 -1.99 3.05 -6.01
N CYS A 100 -2.50 2.06 -6.77
CA CYS A 100 -1.76 1.38 -7.83
C CYS A 100 -1.96 2.03 -9.21
N ILE A 101 -2.96 2.90 -9.35
CA ILE A 101 -3.18 3.73 -10.53
C ILE A 101 -2.65 5.14 -10.21
N ASP A 102 -1.57 5.53 -10.89
CA ASP A 102 -1.07 6.89 -10.81
C ASP A 102 -2.00 7.80 -11.62
N LYS A 103 -2.91 8.53 -10.95
CA LYS A 103 -3.83 9.47 -11.62
C LYS A 103 -3.13 10.67 -12.28
N ARG A 104 -1.79 10.81 -12.20
CA ARG A 104 -1.03 11.81 -12.98
C ARG A 104 -0.64 11.28 -14.36
N SER A 105 -0.74 9.98 -14.60
CA SER A 105 -0.63 9.39 -15.92
C SER A 105 -2.00 9.43 -16.62
N SER A 106 -2.49 10.63 -16.92
CA SER A 106 -3.49 10.80 -17.99
C SER A 106 -2.83 10.39 -19.30
N ALA A 107 -2.95 9.11 -19.64
CA ALA A 107 -3.07 8.72 -21.03
C ALA A 107 -4.58 8.74 -21.35
N GLU A 108 -5.13 9.95 -21.42
CA GLU A 108 -6.30 10.31 -22.23
C GLU A 108 -5.86 11.46 -23.14
#